data_AF-A0A9R1CWE4-F1
#
_entry.id   AF-A0A9R1CWE4-F1
#
_cell.length_a   1.000
_cell.length_b   1.000
_cell.length_c   1.000
_cell.angle_alpha   90.00
_cell.angle_beta   90.00
_cell.angle_gamma   90.00
#
_symmetry.space_group_name_H-M   'P 1'
#
loop_
_entity.id
_entity.type
_entity.pdbx_description
1 polymer ?
#
loop_
_entity_poly.entity_id
_entity_poly.type
_entity_poly.pdbx_seq_one_letter_code
_entity_poly.pdbx_strand_id
1 'polypeptide(L)'
;MSDTDDELEQLREQTDVGTRAQSATPGEEPTDLEDAMVALLADVEGGEVSKTLSVRDARLTALVRALEETGDLADVGAALQEELGREADADGIDRSEMLRLAVRLGLQEAAPEVLDSARDAYARHASEQF
;
A
#
# COMPACT_ATOMS: atom_id res chain seq x y z
N MET A 1 7.98 5.77 41.15
CA MET A 1 7.30 5.18 39.99
C MET A 1 6.46 6.30 39.39
N SER A 2 7.08 7.22 38.66
CA SER A 2 6.36 8.38 38.08
C SER A 2 7.00 8.72 36.74
N ASP A 3 8.30 8.95 36.67
CA ASP A 3 8.93 9.40 35.41
C ASP A 3 8.91 8.36 34.27
N THR A 4 9.08 7.06 34.58
CA THR A 4 9.10 6.02 33.54
C THR A 4 7.72 5.69 32.99
N ASP A 5 6.67 5.83 33.81
CA ASP A 5 5.30 5.61 33.35
C ASP A 5 4.81 6.80 32.50
N ASP A 6 5.19 8.03 32.89
CA ASP A 6 4.89 9.26 32.14
C ASP A 6 5.61 9.29 30.77
N GLU A 7 6.83 8.73 30.68
CA GLU A 7 7.59 8.62 29.42
C GLU A 7 7.03 7.52 28.50
N LEU A 8 6.57 6.39 29.08
CA LEU A 8 5.89 5.32 28.34
C LEU A 8 4.53 5.77 27.81
N GLU A 9 3.81 6.60 28.55
CA GLU A 9 2.53 7.17 28.12
C GLU A 9 2.72 8.18 26.98
N GLN A 10 3.75 9.04 27.05
CA GLN A 10 4.13 9.93 25.96
C GLN A 10 4.61 9.19 24.69
N LEU A 11 5.30 8.05 24.84
CA LEU A 11 5.68 7.20 23.70
C LEU A 11 4.48 6.49 23.06
N ARG A 12 3.45 6.16 23.86
CA ARG A 12 2.17 5.63 23.34
C ARG A 12 1.40 6.69 22.56
N GLU A 13 1.29 7.91 23.07
CA GLU A 13 0.65 9.02 22.36
C GLU A 13 1.36 9.35 21.03
N GLN A 14 2.70 9.25 20.99
CA GLN A 14 3.47 9.45 19.76
C GLN A 14 3.38 8.30 18.75
N THR A 15 2.96 7.11 19.17
CA THR A 15 2.82 5.94 18.27
C THR A 15 1.37 5.64 17.89
N ASP A 16 0.40 6.22 18.62
CA ASP A 16 -1.05 6.10 18.36
C ASP A 16 -1.53 7.00 17.19
N VAL A 17 -0.62 7.71 16.53
CA VAL A 17 -0.89 8.45 15.28
C VAL A 17 -0.98 7.53 14.05
N GLY A 18 -0.72 6.23 14.18
CA GLY A 18 -0.66 5.29 13.05
C GLY A 18 -2.00 4.77 12.53
N THR A 19 -3.14 4.92 13.22
CA THR A 19 -4.43 4.37 12.75
C THR A 19 -5.65 5.12 13.29
N ARG A 20 -5.63 6.45 13.29
CA ARG A 20 -6.90 7.18 13.28
C ARG A 20 -7.20 7.49 11.82
N ALA A 21 -8.05 6.67 11.21
CA ALA A 21 -8.77 7.07 10.01
C ALA A 21 -9.39 8.43 10.33
N GLN A 22 -8.78 9.49 9.82
CA GLN A 22 -9.28 10.84 10.00
C GLN A 22 -10.64 10.85 9.30
N SER A 23 -11.68 11.01 10.09
CA SER A 23 -13.04 11.18 9.60
C SER A 23 -13.02 12.26 8.53
N ALA A 24 -13.40 11.89 7.30
CA ALA A 24 -13.49 12.81 6.18
C ALA A 24 -14.32 14.04 6.59
N THR A 25 -13.79 15.22 6.28
CA THR A 25 -14.53 16.49 6.37
C THR A 25 -15.77 16.38 5.47
N PRO A 26 -16.99 16.69 5.95
CA PRO A 26 -18.18 16.65 5.12
C PRO A 26 -18.16 17.83 4.13
N GLY A 27 -17.59 17.59 2.96
CA GLY A 27 -17.58 18.48 1.81
C GLY A 27 -17.18 17.68 0.58
N GLU A 28 -18.19 17.28 -0.20
CA GLU A 28 -18.13 16.46 -1.44
C GLU A 28 -17.33 15.15 -1.27
N GLU A 29 -18.01 14.11 -0.78
CA GLU A 29 -17.47 12.74 -0.93
C GLU A 29 -17.25 12.47 -2.42
N PRO A 30 -16.05 12.01 -2.83
CA PRO A 30 -15.77 11.66 -4.21
C PRO A 30 -16.81 10.65 -4.68
N THR A 31 -17.51 10.98 -5.76
CA THR A 31 -18.69 10.23 -6.22
C THR A 31 -18.34 8.90 -6.88
N ASP A 32 -17.07 8.71 -7.25
CA ASP A 32 -16.52 7.49 -7.79
C ASP A 32 -15.07 7.24 -7.34
N LEU A 33 -14.57 6.04 -7.65
CA LEU A 33 -13.23 5.60 -7.27
C LEU A 33 -12.12 6.47 -7.88
N GLU A 34 -12.33 7.00 -9.09
CA GLU A 34 -11.32 7.79 -9.78
C GLU A 34 -11.09 9.13 -9.05
N ASP A 35 -12.17 9.84 -8.72
CA ASP A 35 -12.13 11.07 -7.93
C ASP A 35 -11.50 10.85 -6.55
N ALA A 36 -11.84 9.75 -5.89
CA ALA A 36 -11.27 9.41 -4.60
C ALA A 36 -9.76 9.18 -4.69
N MET A 37 -9.31 8.50 -5.76
CA MET A 37 -7.90 8.21 -5.98
C MET A 37 -7.09 9.45 -6.31
N VAL A 38 -7.58 10.38 -7.13
CA VAL A 38 -6.83 11.63 -7.43
C VAL A 38 -6.61 12.46 -6.17
N ALA A 39 -7.66 12.64 -5.35
CA ALA A 39 -7.53 13.36 -4.08
C ALA A 39 -6.53 12.68 -3.14
N LEU A 40 -6.63 11.35 -2.96
CA LEU A 40 -5.74 10.60 -2.10
C LEU A 40 -4.28 10.58 -2.60
N LEU A 41 -4.05 10.63 -3.91
CA LEU A 41 -2.69 10.68 -4.45
C LEU A 41 -1.99 12.00 -4.07
N ALA A 42 -2.71 13.12 -4.15
CA ALA A 42 -2.20 14.41 -3.69
C ALA A 42 -1.85 14.37 -2.18
N ASP A 43 -2.74 13.84 -1.34
CA ASP A 43 -2.51 13.71 0.11
C ASP A 43 -1.35 12.74 0.44
N VAL A 44 -1.16 11.69 -0.36
CA VAL A 44 -0.04 10.76 -0.20
C VAL A 44 1.30 11.42 -0.60
N GLU A 45 1.29 12.28 -1.61
CA GLU A 45 2.47 13.02 -2.07
C GLU A 45 2.84 14.18 -1.15
N GLY A 46 1.85 14.91 -0.63
CA GLY A 46 2.05 15.97 0.36
C GLY A 46 2.40 15.44 1.77
N GLY A 47 2.12 14.16 2.02
CA GLY A 47 2.47 13.47 3.26
C GLY A 47 1.39 13.54 4.34
N GLU A 48 0.20 14.03 4.00
CA GLU A 48 -1.01 13.98 4.81
C GLU A 48 -1.46 12.53 5.03
N VAL A 49 -1.26 11.66 4.03
CA VAL A 49 -1.56 10.22 4.09
C VAL A 49 -0.27 9.39 3.94
N SER A 50 -0.13 8.37 4.79
CA SER A 50 1.03 7.46 4.74
C SER A 50 1.07 6.64 3.46
N LYS A 51 2.26 6.54 2.85
CA LYS A 51 2.57 5.61 1.74
C LYS A 51 2.58 4.14 2.16
N THR A 52 2.57 3.86 3.46
CA THR A 52 2.71 2.50 3.99
C THR A 52 1.34 1.85 4.15
N LEU A 53 1.15 0.69 3.54
CA LEU A 53 0.01 -0.19 3.79
C LEU A 53 0.40 -1.27 4.81
N SER A 54 -0.44 -1.47 5.82
CA SER A 54 -0.25 -2.52 6.83
C SER A 54 -1.42 -3.51 6.83
N VAL A 55 -1.12 -4.81 6.89
CA VAL A 55 -2.10 -5.88 6.91
C VAL A 55 -1.88 -6.74 8.15
N ARG A 56 -2.90 -6.84 9.01
CA ARG A 56 -2.85 -7.67 10.22
C ARG A 56 -3.41 -9.07 9.93
N ASP A 57 -2.56 -9.93 9.39
CA ASP A 57 -2.89 -11.34 9.15
C ASP A 57 -1.74 -12.26 9.56
N ALA A 58 -2.01 -13.17 10.51
CA ALA A 58 -0.99 -14.05 11.05
C ALA A 58 -0.52 -15.12 10.05
N ARG A 59 -1.40 -15.60 9.17
CA ARG A 59 -1.07 -16.66 8.20
C ARG A 59 -0.26 -16.10 7.05
N LEU A 60 -0.67 -14.95 6.52
CA LEU A 60 0.07 -14.22 5.52
C LEU A 60 1.44 -13.79 6.06
N THR A 61 1.50 -13.32 7.31
CA THR A 61 2.77 -13.01 7.96
C THR A 61 3.68 -14.24 7.99
N ALA A 62 3.19 -15.39 8.44
CA ALA A 62 3.98 -16.62 8.49
C ALA A 62 4.48 -17.05 7.10
N LEU A 63 3.61 -16.99 6.07
CA LEU A 63 3.95 -17.32 4.70
C LEU A 63 5.07 -16.42 4.16
N VAL A 64 4.88 -15.10 4.26
CA VAL A 64 5.84 -14.12 3.74
C VAL A 64 7.19 -14.27 4.45
N ARG A 65 7.18 -14.48 5.77
CA ARG A 65 8.42 -14.72 6.53
C ARG A 65 9.12 -16.01 6.12
N ALA A 66 8.37 -17.08 5.89
CA ALA A 66 8.95 -18.34 5.43
C ALA A 66 9.63 -18.19 4.07
N LEU A 67 9.00 -17.49 3.11
CA LEU A 67 9.59 -17.22 1.80
C LEU A 67 10.90 -16.41 1.88
N GLU A 68 11.01 -15.51 2.86
CA GLU A 68 12.26 -14.77 3.11
C GLU A 68 13.35 -15.66 3.68
N GLU A 69 13.00 -16.51 4.64
CA GLU A 69 13.95 -17.39 5.30
C GLU A 69 14.47 -18.49 4.37
N THR A 70 13.64 -18.98 3.44
CA THR A 70 14.04 -20.00 2.47
C THR A 70 14.73 -19.42 1.23
N GLY A 71 14.58 -18.13 0.98
CA GLY A 71 15.08 -17.46 -0.24
C GLY A 71 14.15 -17.60 -1.45
N ASP A 72 12.98 -18.21 -1.29
CA ASP A 72 12.01 -18.45 -2.36
C ASP A 72 11.25 -17.17 -2.80
N LEU A 73 11.45 -16.06 -2.09
CA LEU A 73 10.79 -14.79 -2.39
C LEU A 73 11.08 -14.31 -3.82
N ALA A 74 12.31 -14.48 -4.28
CA ALA A 74 12.72 -14.09 -5.62
C ALA A 74 12.00 -14.91 -6.70
N ASP A 75 11.88 -16.22 -6.51
CA ASP A 75 11.22 -17.12 -7.45
C ASP A 75 9.71 -16.85 -7.54
N VAL A 76 9.06 -16.63 -6.39
CA VAL A 76 7.64 -16.23 -6.35
C VAL A 76 7.44 -14.87 -7.02
N GLY A 77 8.33 -13.92 -6.76
CA GLY A 77 8.31 -12.62 -7.41
C GLY A 77 8.44 -12.70 -8.93
N ALA A 78 9.38 -13.50 -9.43
CA ALA A 78 9.60 -13.71 -10.85
C ALA A 78 8.36 -14.34 -11.52
N ALA A 79 7.74 -15.34 -10.87
CA ALA A 79 6.50 -15.94 -11.38
C ALA A 79 5.35 -14.91 -11.46
N LEU A 80 5.22 -14.03 -10.46
CA LEU A 80 4.22 -12.96 -10.50
C LEU A 80 4.51 -11.93 -11.60
N GLN A 81 5.79 -11.60 -11.86
CA GLN A 81 6.18 -10.72 -12.97
C GLN A 81 5.82 -11.33 -14.32
N GLU A 82 6.11 -12.62 -14.50
CA GLU A 82 5.78 -13.36 -15.73
C GLU A 82 4.27 -13.33 -16.02
N GLU A 83 3.44 -13.67 -15.03
CA GLU A 83 1.96 -13.63 -15.17
C GLU A 83 1.45 -12.22 -15.49
N LEU A 84 2.09 -11.20 -14.92
CA LEU A 84 1.76 -9.81 -15.18
C LEU A 84 2.36 -9.26 -16.49
N GLY A 85 3.13 -10.05 -17.23
CA GLY A 85 3.83 -9.63 -18.44
C GLY A 85 4.88 -8.53 -18.21
N ARG A 86 5.53 -8.52 -17.03
CA ARG A 86 6.59 -7.57 -16.67
C ARG A 86 7.98 -8.14 -16.91
N GLU A 87 8.91 -7.27 -17.26
CA GLU A 87 10.33 -7.62 -17.32
C GLU A 87 10.88 -7.85 -15.90
N ALA A 88 11.88 -8.72 -15.81
CA ALA A 88 12.56 -8.99 -14.55
C ALA A 88 13.35 -7.77 -14.09
N ASP A 89 13.16 -7.37 -12.83
CA ASP A 89 13.89 -6.25 -12.25
C ASP A 89 15.36 -6.62 -11.99
N ALA A 90 16.27 -5.74 -12.42
CA ALA A 90 17.71 -5.95 -12.25
C ALA A 90 18.15 -5.93 -10.77
N ASP A 91 17.40 -5.23 -9.92
CA ASP A 91 17.70 -5.06 -8.49
C ASP A 91 17.17 -6.20 -7.61
N GLY A 92 16.51 -7.19 -8.21
CA GLY A 92 15.92 -8.34 -7.52
C GLY A 92 14.57 -7.99 -6.85
N ILE A 93 13.85 -9.04 -6.42
CA ILE A 93 12.54 -8.89 -5.79
C ILE A 93 12.69 -8.83 -4.28
N ASP A 94 12.22 -7.73 -3.68
CA ASP A 94 12.06 -7.62 -2.23
C ASP A 94 10.61 -7.94 -1.78
N ARG A 95 10.41 -8.03 -0.46
CA ARG A 95 9.08 -8.31 0.14
C ARG A 95 8.00 -7.36 -0.36
N SER A 96 8.31 -6.08 -0.46
CA SER A 96 7.35 -5.05 -0.83
C SER A 96 7.00 -5.14 -2.32
N GLU A 97 7.97 -5.45 -3.18
CA GLU A 97 7.73 -5.69 -4.60
C GLU A 97 6.88 -6.95 -4.80
N MET A 98 7.26 -8.08 -4.18
CA MET A 98 6.49 -9.33 -4.28
C MET A 98 5.01 -9.13 -3.86
N LEU A 99 4.77 -8.44 -2.74
CA LEU A 99 3.40 -8.13 -2.29
C LEU A 99 2.65 -7.20 -3.23
N ARG A 100 3.31 -6.16 -3.77
CA ARG A 100 2.70 -5.26 -4.76
C ARG A 100 2.31 -5.99 -6.03
N LEU A 101 3.14 -6.93 -6.51
CA LEU A 101 2.85 -7.78 -7.65
C LEU A 101 1.65 -8.71 -7.36
N ALA A 102 1.65 -9.38 -6.21
CA ALA A 102 0.57 -10.29 -5.82
C ALA A 102 -0.79 -9.58 -5.72
N VAL A 103 -0.84 -8.40 -5.08
CA VAL A 103 -2.06 -7.58 -5.01
C VAL A 103 -2.53 -7.17 -6.40
N ARG A 104 -1.59 -6.75 -7.27
CA ARG A 104 -1.93 -6.32 -8.63
C ARG A 104 -2.48 -7.47 -9.47
N LEU A 105 -1.88 -8.65 -9.42
CA LEU A 105 -2.37 -9.81 -10.14
C LEU A 105 -3.76 -10.22 -9.62
N GLY A 106 -3.94 -10.28 -8.30
CA GLY A 106 -5.24 -10.62 -7.71
C GLY A 106 -6.35 -9.66 -8.13
N LEU A 107 -6.07 -8.35 -8.19
CA LEU A 107 -7.04 -7.36 -8.69
C LEU A 107 -7.28 -7.48 -10.20
N GLN A 108 -6.24 -7.77 -10.99
CA GLN A 108 -6.37 -7.97 -12.43
C GLN A 108 -7.30 -9.15 -12.76
N GLU A 109 -7.21 -10.22 -11.98
CA GLU A 109 -8.03 -11.42 -12.16
C GLU A 109 -9.45 -11.25 -11.61
N ALA A 110 -9.60 -10.63 -10.45
CA ALA A 110 -10.87 -10.58 -9.73
C ALA A 110 -11.74 -9.36 -10.06
N ALA A 111 -11.12 -8.22 -10.38
CA ALA A 111 -11.79 -6.92 -10.55
C ALA A 111 -10.99 -5.98 -11.48
N PRO A 112 -10.82 -6.32 -12.77
CA PRO A 112 -10.00 -5.55 -13.71
C PRO A 112 -10.46 -4.08 -13.85
N GLU A 113 -11.76 -3.81 -13.72
CA GLU A 113 -12.33 -2.47 -13.76
C GLU A 113 -11.77 -1.54 -12.68
N VAL A 114 -11.39 -2.09 -11.51
CA VAL A 114 -10.75 -1.32 -10.43
C VAL A 114 -9.37 -0.84 -10.87
N LEU A 115 -8.62 -1.67 -11.60
CA LEU A 115 -7.31 -1.29 -12.14
C LEU A 115 -7.43 -0.29 -13.28
N ASP A 116 -8.49 -0.35 -14.08
CA ASP A 116 -8.76 0.63 -15.12
C ASP A 116 -9.09 2.00 -14.51
N SER A 117 -9.99 2.08 -13.53
CA SER A 117 -10.24 3.33 -12.79
C SER A 117 -8.98 3.86 -12.10
N ALA A 118 -8.14 2.98 -11.56
CA ALA A 118 -6.86 3.40 -10.98
C ALA A 118 -5.93 4.02 -12.03
N ARG A 119 -5.85 3.44 -13.24
CA ARG A 119 -5.03 3.98 -14.34
C ARG A 119 -5.52 5.36 -14.77
N ASP A 120 -6.84 5.53 -14.91
CA ASP A 120 -7.44 6.81 -15.28
C ASP A 120 -7.15 7.88 -14.23
N ALA A 121 -7.27 7.53 -12.94
CA ALA A 121 -6.90 8.42 -11.83
C ALA A 121 -5.43 8.83 -11.87
N TYR A 122 -4.50 7.89 -12.07
CA TYR A 122 -3.07 8.22 -12.20
C TYR A 122 -2.80 9.17 -13.37
N ALA A 123 -3.44 8.94 -14.52
CA ALA A 123 -3.28 9.79 -15.70
C ALA A 123 -3.81 11.20 -15.45
N ARG A 124 -4.98 11.33 -14.82
CA ARG A 124 -5.56 12.62 -14.45
C ARG A 124 -4.69 13.36 -13.43
N HIS A 125 -4.31 12.71 -12.33
CA HIS A 125 -3.41 13.30 -11.32
C HIS A 125 -2.12 13.81 -11.96
N ALA A 126 -1.48 13.01 -12.80
CA ALA A 126 -0.27 13.43 -13.50
C ALA A 126 -0.51 14.67 -14.39
N SER A 127 -1.65 14.76 -15.06
CA SER A 127 -2.00 15.92 -15.90
C SER A 127 -2.28 17.21 -15.11
N GLU A 128 -2.74 17.09 -13.86
CA GLU A 128 -3.01 18.22 -12.98
C GLU A 128 -1.75 18.82 -12.34
N GLN A 129 -0.62 18.09 -12.38
CA GLN A 129 0.68 18.53 -11.86
C GLN A 129 1.52 19.34 -12.89
N PHE A 130 1.06 19.49 -14.14
CA PHE A 130 1.74 20.24 -15.21
C PHE A 130 1.02 21.55 -15.55
#